data_AF-A0A1M7JPR1-F1
#
_entry.id   AF-A0A1M7JPR1-F1
#
_cell.length_a   1.000
_cell.length_b   1.000
_cell.length_c   1.000
_cell.angle_alpha   90.00
_cell.angle_beta   90.00
_cell.angle_gamma   90.00
#
_symmetry.space_group_name_H-M   'P 1'
#
loop_
_entity.id
_entity.type
_entity.pdbx_description
1 polymer ?
#
loop_
_entity_poly.entity_id
_entity_poly.type
_entity_poly.pdbx_seq_one_letter_code
_entity_poly.pdbx_strand_id
1 'polypeptide(L)'
;MDNLKKRWGIETNFQLAIVFIVFAITGSASAWLSKPFCFWLGITKSDLGFWFTPVRLLLIFPLYQVLLVLIGFVFGQFKFFWAFEKKMLKRMGFGFLFKE
;
A
#
# COMPACT_ATOMS: atom_id res chain seq x y z
N MET A 1 15.63 18.67 3.85
CA MET A 1 14.47 17.76 3.98
C MET A 1 13.13 18.46 3.71
N ASP A 2 13.13 19.78 3.55
CA ASP A 2 11.91 20.60 3.53
C ASP A 2 11.09 20.46 2.24
N ASN A 3 11.73 20.13 1.12
CA ASN A 3 11.05 19.87 -0.15
C ASN A 3 10.18 18.60 -0.12
N LEU A 4 10.61 17.56 0.62
CA LEU A 4 9.85 16.32 0.78
C LEU A 4 8.62 16.54 1.67
N LYS A 5 8.81 17.24 2.78
CA LYS A 5 7.73 17.62 3.71
C LYS A 5 6.64 18.43 3.03
N LYS A 6 7.01 19.47 2.27
CA LYS A 6 6.07 20.29 1.50
C LYS A 6 5.30 19.50 0.43
N ARG A 7 5.96 18.56 -0.26
CA ARG A 7 5.30 17.73 -1.31
C ARG A 7 4.27 16.76 -0.74
N TRP A 8 4.51 16.26 0.47
CA TRP A 8 3.69 15.23 1.10
C TRP A 8 2.71 15.80 2.13
N GLY A 9 2.85 17.08 2.51
CA GLY A 9 2.02 17.71 3.54
C GLY A 9 2.39 17.27 4.95
N ILE A 10 3.66 16.97 5.20
CA ILE A 10 4.16 16.52 6.50
C ILE A 10 4.65 17.73 7.29
N GLU A 11 4.13 17.94 8.49
CA GLU A 11 4.46 19.12 9.31
C GLU A 11 5.73 18.90 10.16
N THR A 12 5.98 17.67 10.60
CA THR A 12 7.06 17.37 11.57
C THR A 12 7.99 16.26 11.11
N ASN A 13 9.25 16.30 11.57
CA ASN A 13 10.22 15.20 11.35
C ASN A 13 9.75 13.89 11.99
N PHE A 14 9.00 13.98 13.09
CA PHE A 14 8.45 12.82 13.79
C PHE A 14 7.39 12.09 12.96
N GLN A 15 6.48 12.85 12.32
CA GLN A 15 5.51 12.28 11.39
C GLN A 15 6.21 11.58 10.20
N LEU A 16 7.30 12.15 9.69
CA LEU A 16 8.09 11.53 8.63
C LEU A 16 8.73 10.19 9.07
N ALA A 17 9.23 10.11 10.30
CA ALA A 17 9.75 8.86 10.87
C ALA A 17 8.65 7.79 11.02
N ILE A 18 7.47 8.17 11.54
CA ILE A 18 6.31 7.27 11.60
C ILE A 18 5.95 6.76 10.22
N VAL A 19 5.91 7.65 9.22
CA VAL A 19 5.55 7.28 7.86
C VAL A 19 6.51 6.23 7.29
N PHE A 20 7.82 6.38 7.52
CA PHE A 20 8.78 5.35 7.12
C PHE A 20 8.60 4.02 7.86
N ILE A 21 8.31 4.06 9.16
CA ILE A 21 8.03 2.84 9.94
C ILE A 21 6.79 2.13 9.39
N VAL A 22 5.71 2.86 9.16
CA VAL A 22 4.49 2.32 8.57
C VAL A 22 4.79 1.71 7.21
N PHE A 23 5.54 2.40 6.33
CA PHE A 23 5.91 1.84 5.03
C PHE A 23 6.75 0.58 5.12
N ALA A 24 7.71 0.52 6.04
CA ALA A 24 8.52 -0.67 6.25
C ALA A 24 7.66 -1.87 6.69
N ILE A 25 6.80 -1.66 7.69
CA ILE A 25 5.90 -2.71 8.19
C ILE A 25 4.92 -3.14 7.10
N THR A 26 4.27 -2.18 6.43
CA THR A 26 3.27 -2.45 5.39
C THR A 26 3.89 -3.20 4.21
N GLY A 27 5.08 -2.80 3.77
CA GLY A 27 5.79 -3.44 2.65
C GLY A 27 6.21 -4.88 2.97
N SER A 28 6.74 -5.13 4.17
CA SER A 28 7.07 -6.49 4.60
C SER A 28 5.80 -7.35 4.80
N ALA A 29 4.76 -6.79 5.40
CA ALA A 29 3.49 -7.47 5.66
C ALA A 29 2.77 -7.86 4.36
N SER A 30 2.69 -6.95 3.37
CA SER A 30 2.03 -7.24 2.09
C SER A 30 2.77 -8.33 1.30
N ALA A 31 4.10 -8.31 1.31
CA ALA A 31 4.91 -9.35 0.68
C ALA A 31 4.72 -10.72 1.35
N TRP A 32 4.62 -10.76 2.68
CA TRP A 32 4.36 -11.98 3.43
C TRP A 32 2.94 -12.51 3.20
N LEU A 33 1.93 -11.65 3.29
CA LEU A 33 0.51 -11.97 3.07
C LEU A 33 0.21 -12.40 1.62
N SER A 34 0.99 -11.97 0.64
CA SER A 34 0.79 -12.39 -0.75
C SER A 34 0.86 -13.90 -0.95
N LYS A 35 1.67 -14.63 -0.16
CA LYS A 35 1.81 -16.09 -0.28
C LYS A 35 0.52 -16.83 0.11
N PRO A 36 -0.03 -16.68 1.33
CA PRO A 36 -1.28 -17.32 1.70
C PRO A 36 -2.44 -16.83 0.83
N PHE A 37 -2.42 -15.57 0.38
CA PHE A 37 -3.47 -15.05 -0.50
C PHE A 37 -3.46 -15.71 -1.88
N CYS A 38 -2.28 -15.89 -2.49
CA CYS A 38 -2.15 -16.65 -3.74
C CYS A 38 -2.62 -18.10 -3.58
N PHE A 39 -2.26 -18.76 -2.47
CA PHE A 39 -2.71 -20.12 -2.18
C PHE A 39 -4.23 -20.19 -2.00
N TRP A 40 -4.82 -19.24 -1.25
CA TRP A 40 -6.27 -19.16 -1.02
C TRP A 40 -7.06 -18.93 -2.31
N LEU A 41 -6.52 -18.13 -3.23
CA LEU A 41 -7.11 -17.93 -4.57
C LEU A 41 -6.88 -19.11 -5.53
N GLY A 42 -6.20 -20.19 -5.10
CA GLY A 42 -5.88 -21.33 -5.96
C GLY A 42 -4.86 -20.99 -7.06
N ILE A 43 -4.10 -19.91 -6.90
CA ILE A 43 -3.09 -19.44 -7.86
C ILE A 43 -1.82 -20.22 -7.60
N THR A 44 -1.70 -21.37 -8.26
CA THR A 44 -0.52 -22.23 -8.16
C THR A 44 0.53 -21.83 -9.20
N LYS A 45 1.82 -21.96 -8.82
CA LYS A 45 2.94 -21.75 -9.76
C LYS A 45 2.87 -22.66 -10.99
N SER A 46 2.28 -23.85 -10.83
CA SER A 46 2.09 -24.83 -11.90
C SER A 46 1.10 -24.35 -12.98
N ASP A 47 0.06 -23.61 -12.61
CA ASP A 47 -0.97 -23.16 -13.56
C ASP A 47 -0.54 -21.93 -14.37
N LEU A 48 0.25 -21.05 -13.77
CA LEU A 48 0.60 -19.75 -14.37
C LEU A 48 2.03 -19.66 -14.91
N GLY A 49 2.93 -20.55 -14.50
CA GLY A 49 4.33 -20.54 -14.95
C GLY A 49 4.99 -19.15 -14.78
N PHE A 50 5.40 -18.55 -15.89
CA PHE A 50 6.02 -17.21 -15.92
C PHE A 50 5.06 -16.08 -15.48
N TRP A 51 3.75 -16.25 -15.65
CA TRP A 51 2.73 -15.27 -15.24
C TRP A 51 2.49 -15.21 -13.73
N PHE A 52 2.99 -16.18 -12.97
CA PHE A 52 2.84 -16.21 -11.52
C PHE A 52 3.40 -14.94 -10.85
N THR A 53 4.55 -14.45 -11.32
CA THR A 53 5.22 -13.28 -10.75
C THR A 53 4.44 -11.98 -10.98
N PRO A 54 4.01 -11.61 -12.20
CA PRO A 54 3.21 -10.41 -12.43
C PRO A 54 1.82 -10.49 -11.77
N VAL A 55 1.16 -11.65 -11.77
CA VAL A 55 -0.13 -11.82 -11.09
C VAL A 55 0.02 -11.62 -9.58
N ARG A 56 1.09 -12.17 -8.99
CA ARG A 56 1.39 -11.97 -7.57
C ARG A 56 1.68 -10.50 -7.25
N LEU A 57 2.38 -9.78 -8.11
CA LEU A 57 2.63 -8.34 -7.94
C LEU A 57 1.31 -7.55 -7.98
N LEU A 58 0.42 -7.90 -8.90
CA LEU A 58 -0.91 -7.30 -9.02
C LEU A 58 -1.78 -7.59 -7.79
N LEU A 59 -1.63 -8.75 -7.15
CA LEU A 59 -2.29 -9.10 -5.89
C LEU A 59 -1.71 -8.40 -4.65
N ILE A 60 -0.40 -8.18 -4.62
CA ILE A 60 0.24 -7.41 -3.54
C ILE A 60 -0.31 -5.99 -3.50
N PHE A 61 -0.67 -5.42 -4.65
CA PHE A 61 -1.17 -4.05 -4.76
C PHE A 61 -2.43 -3.76 -3.90
N PRO A 62 -3.58 -4.48 -4.07
CA PRO A 62 -4.77 -4.26 -3.25
C PRO A 62 -4.54 -4.63 -1.78
N LEU A 63 -3.75 -5.68 -1.49
CA LEU A 63 -3.35 -6.01 -0.12
C LEU A 63 -2.62 -4.85 0.54
N TYR A 64 -1.69 -4.23 -0.19
CA TYR A 64 -0.93 -3.09 0.28
C TYR A 64 -1.81 -1.88 0.56
N GLN A 65 -2.83 -1.59 -0.27
CA GLN A 65 -3.78 -0.50 -0.01
C GLN A 65 -4.41 -0.67 1.38
N VAL A 66 -5.06 -1.82 1.61
CA VAL A 66 -5.77 -2.10 2.86
C VAL A 66 -4.82 -2.06 4.06
N LEU A 67 -3.64 -2.68 3.96
CA LEU A 67 -2.65 -2.70 5.03
C LEU A 67 -2.12 -1.30 5.35
N LEU A 68 -1.87 -0.46 4.34
CA LEU A 68 -1.31 0.88 4.52
C LEU A 68 -2.26 1.74 5.36
N VAL A 69 -3.55 1.69 5.04
CA VAL A 69 -4.58 2.45 5.74
C VAL A 69 -4.80 1.91 7.15
N LEU A 70 -4.79 0.58 7.32
CA LEU A 70 -4.99 -0.08 8.61
C LEU A 70 -3.80 0.18 9.56
N ILE A 71 -2.57 -0.01 9.11
CA ILE A 71 -1.38 0.29 9.91
C ILE A 71 -1.27 1.80 10.14
N GLY A 72 -1.55 2.61 9.13
CA GLY A 72 -1.63 4.07 9.27
C GLY A 72 -2.64 4.51 10.34
N PHE A 73 -3.76 3.79 10.47
CA PHE A 73 -4.75 4.00 11.54
C PHE A 73 -4.20 3.66 12.92
N VAL A 74 -3.50 2.54 13.07
CA VAL A 74 -2.88 2.12 14.35
C VAL A 74 -1.86 3.16 14.84
N PHE A 75 -1.12 3.80 13.94
CA PHE A 75 -0.16 4.86 14.26
C PHE A 75 -0.79 6.28 14.34
N GLY A 76 -2.12 6.41 14.26
CA GLY A 76 -2.82 7.69 14.36
C GLY A 76 -2.69 8.60 13.13
N GLN A 77 -2.18 8.08 12.01
CA GLN A 77 -1.95 8.80 10.76
C GLN A 77 -2.96 8.42 9.66
N PHE A 78 -4.14 7.91 10.02
CA PHE A 78 -5.18 7.45 9.07
C PHE A 78 -5.51 8.48 7.99
N LYS A 79 -5.81 9.73 8.37
CA LYS A 79 -6.18 10.79 7.41
C LYS A 79 -5.08 11.04 6.37
N PHE A 80 -3.83 11.02 6.82
CA PHE A 80 -2.67 11.18 5.94
C PHE A 80 -2.56 10.02 4.94
N PHE A 81 -2.59 8.79 5.44
CA PHE A 81 -2.46 7.60 4.59
C PHE A 81 -3.66 7.39 3.66
N TRP A 82 -4.87 7.69 4.12
CA TRP A 82 -6.09 7.65 3.30
C TRP A 82 -6.03 8.68 2.17
N ALA A 83 -5.58 9.91 2.45
CA ALA A 83 -5.37 10.93 1.41
C ALA A 83 -4.25 10.54 0.44
N PHE A 84 -3.16 9.96 0.94
CA PHE A 84 -2.05 9.45 0.14
C PHE A 84 -2.51 8.32 -0.80
N GLU A 85 -3.26 7.35 -0.27
CA GLU A 85 -3.81 6.23 -1.01
C GLU A 85 -4.77 6.69 -2.11
N LYS A 86 -5.78 7.50 -1.77
CA LYS A 86 -6.70 8.09 -2.75
C LYS A 86 -5.96 8.82 -3.86
N LYS A 87 -4.93 9.61 -3.50
CA LYS A 87 -4.11 10.35 -4.47
C LYS A 87 -3.35 9.41 -5.40
N MET A 88 -2.85 8.29 -4.89
CA MET A 88 -2.16 7.28 -5.69
C MET A 88 -3.15 6.54 -6.61
N LEU A 89 -4.27 6.06 -6.09
CA LEU A 89 -5.30 5.36 -6.87
C LEU A 89 -5.89 6.26 -7.97
N LYS A 90 -6.13 7.54 -7.69
CA LYS A 90 -6.58 8.51 -8.69
C LYS A 90 -5.57 8.68 -9.83
N ARG A 91 -4.26 8.67 -9.53
CA ARG A 91 -3.20 8.73 -10.56
C ARG A 91 -3.05 7.44 -11.37
N MET A 92 -3.38 6.30 -10.78
CA MET A 92 -3.35 5.00 -11.45
C MET A 92 -4.59 4.72 -12.30
N GLY A 93 -5.50 5.68 -12.44
CA GLY A 93 -6.73 5.53 -13.24
C GLY A 93 -7.94 5.01 -12.47
N PHE A 94 -7.78 4.62 -11.19
CA PHE A 94 -8.86 4.20 -10.30
C PHE A 94 -9.61 5.37 -9.65
N GLY A 95 -9.46 6.59 -10.18
CA GLY A 95 -10.12 7.79 -9.66
C GLY A 95 -11.66 7.72 -9.67
N PHE A 96 -12.23 6.84 -10.50
CA PHE A 96 -13.68 6.62 -10.57
C PHE A 96 -14.27 5.98 -9.30
N LEU A 97 -13.46 5.28 -8.50
CA LEU A 97 -13.90 4.64 -7.25
C LEU A 97 -14.15 5.65 -6.12
N PHE A 98 -13.61 6.87 -6.23
CA PHE A 98 -13.68 7.91 -5.21
C PHE A 98 -14.53 9.09 -5.71
N LYS A 99 -15.71 8.78 -6.25
CA LYS A 99 -16.68 9.76 -6.72
C LYS A 99 -17.28 10.49 -5.51
N GLU A 100 -16.59 11.56 -5.13
CA GLU A 100 -17.03 12.66 -4.26
C GLU A 100 -17.13 13.91 -5.12
#